data_AF-A0A8J4PRB6-F1
#
_entry.id   AF-A0A8J4PRB6-F1
#
_cell.length_a   1.000
_cell.length_b   1.000
_cell.length_c   1.000
_cell.angle_alpha   90.00
_cell.angle_beta   90.00
_cell.angle_gamma   90.00
#
_symmetry.space_group_name_H-M   'P 1'
#
loop_
_entity.id
_entity.type
_entity.pdbx_description
1 polymer ?
#
loop_
_entity_poly.entity_id
_entity_poly.type
_entity_poly.pdbx_seq_one_letter_code
_entity_poly.pdbx_strand_id
1 'polypeptide(L)'
;MQYLDSLENSEDIKNTIFKVFENERTLYNYSRENLKTMAVTIHPHFTVWLASLQLMKVGGKAMKHNAFEEVFGTNVFNEGPHSQLALKTFRQLGPYTIENYERCQDAIKNIYRNVNPEKINVLYAFLICCELASFLFIDFKDALIKLGVQDLFYFDVHLQADNLIDGHGIQMLKALKTDTNMTISQFNQGIQLFVDFFGSIFKN
;
A
#
# COMPACT_ATOMS: atom_id res chain seq x y z
N MET A 1 -14.03 -0.63 13.94
CA MET A 1 -13.82 -2.08 14.06
C MET A 1 -12.59 -2.32 14.93
N GLN A 2 -12.57 -3.35 15.77
CA GLN A 2 -11.38 -3.75 16.55
C GLN A 2 -10.78 -4.99 15.90
N TYR A 3 -9.50 -4.93 15.54
CA TYR A 3 -8.78 -6.05 14.90
C TYR A 3 -7.68 -6.60 15.80
N LEU A 4 -6.93 -5.69 16.42
CA LEU A 4 -5.84 -5.98 17.35
C LEU A 4 -6.21 -5.60 18.77
N ASP A 5 -5.68 -6.37 19.71
CA ASP A 5 -5.78 -6.14 21.16
C ASP A 5 -4.47 -5.60 21.76
N SER A 6 -3.35 -5.69 21.04
CA SER A 6 -2.02 -5.24 21.48
C SER A 6 -1.11 -4.87 20.30
N LEU A 7 -0.13 -3.99 20.54
CA LEU A 7 0.97 -3.68 19.61
C LEU A 7 2.33 -4.24 20.08
N GLU A 8 2.35 -5.07 21.12
CA GLU A 8 3.60 -5.55 21.74
C GLU A 8 4.34 -6.59 20.88
N ASN A 9 3.62 -7.35 20.06
CA ASN A 9 4.20 -8.41 19.24
C ASN A 9 4.01 -8.14 17.74
N SER A 10 5.11 -7.84 17.05
CA SER A 10 5.09 -7.53 15.61
C SER A 10 4.63 -8.71 14.76
N GLU A 11 4.83 -9.95 15.22
CA GLU A 11 4.37 -11.15 14.51
C GLU A 11 2.85 -11.29 14.60
N ASP A 12 2.25 -11.03 15.76
CA ASP A 12 0.80 -11.07 15.94
C ASP A 12 0.10 -9.95 15.15
N ILE A 13 0.73 -8.77 15.07
CA ILE A 13 0.27 -7.68 14.21
C ILE A 13 0.27 -8.13 12.75
N LYS A 14 1.39 -8.66 12.26
CA LYS A 14 1.55 -9.14 10.87
C LYS A 14 0.51 -10.22 10.53
N ASN A 15 0.35 -11.22 11.41
CA ASN A 15 -0.58 -12.32 11.19
C ASN A 15 -2.05 -11.84 11.18
N THR A 16 -2.39 -10.88 12.02
CA THR A 16 -3.72 -10.25 11.99
C THR A 16 -3.97 -9.53 10.68
N ILE A 17 -3.00 -8.73 10.22
CA ILE A 17 -3.08 -8.01 8.94
C ILE A 17 -3.27 -9.01 7.78
N PHE A 18 -2.49 -10.08 7.74
CA PHE A 18 -2.62 -11.13 6.73
C PHE A 18 -3.99 -11.77 6.73
N LYS A 19 -4.51 -12.14 7.91
CA LYS A 19 -5.86 -12.70 8.03
C LYS A 19 -6.93 -11.73 7.53
N VAL A 20 -6.79 -10.43 7.81
CA VAL A 20 -7.72 -9.42 7.27
C VAL A 20 -7.64 -9.41 5.74
N PHE A 21 -6.44 -9.41 5.17
CA PHE A 21 -6.25 -9.34 3.72
C PHE A 21 -6.72 -10.59 2.99
N GLU A 22 -6.44 -11.78 3.54
CA GLU A 22 -6.91 -13.06 3.01
C GLU A 22 -8.43 -13.10 2.92
N ASN A 23 -9.13 -12.59 3.94
CA ASN A 23 -10.59 -12.51 3.89
C ASN A 23 -11.07 -11.47 2.88
N GLU A 24 -10.49 -10.27 2.90
CA GLU A 24 -10.90 -9.17 2.04
C GLU A 24 -10.71 -9.46 0.55
N ARG A 25 -9.57 -10.06 0.15
CA ARG A 25 -9.26 -10.32 -1.26
C ARG A 25 -10.20 -11.31 -1.93
N THR A 26 -10.89 -12.16 -1.17
CA THR A 26 -11.92 -13.07 -1.72
C THR A 26 -13.11 -12.32 -2.31
N LEU A 27 -13.31 -11.07 -1.92
CA LEU A 27 -14.42 -10.22 -2.35
C LEU A 27 -14.03 -9.30 -3.52
N TYR A 28 -12.78 -9.33 -3.99
CA TYR A 28 -12.27 -8.39 -4.96
C TYR A 28 -12.55 -8.82 -6.40
N ASN A 29 -13.11 -7.91 -7.19
CA ASN A 29 -13.31 -8.05 -8.62
C ASN A 29 -12.15 -7.41 -9.38
N TYR A 30 -11.23 -8.22 -9.89
CA TYR A 30 -10.08 -7.76 -10.68
C TYR A 30 -10.44 -7.49 -12.16
N SER A 31 -11.49 -6.69 -12.38
CA SER A 31 -11.85 -6.23 -13.71
C SER A 31 -10.82 -5.25 -14.26
N ARG A 32 -10.76 -5.12 -15.60
CA ARG A 32 -9.88 -4.14 -16.28
C ARG A 32 -10.05 -2.72 -15.72
N GLU A 33 -11.28 -2.33 -15.42
CA GLU A 33 -11.58 -0.98 -14.90
C GLU A 33 -11.19 -0.81 -13.43
N ASN A 34 -11.33 -1.83 -12.59
CA ASN A 34 -10.88 -1.76 -11.19
C ASN A 34 -9.35 -1.71 -11.08
N LEU A 35 -8.65 -2.47 -11.92
CA LEU A 35 -7.18 -2.44 -12.00
C LEU A 35 -6.65 -1.09 -12.49
N LYS A 36 -7.29 -0.50 -13.52
CA LYS A 36 -6.98 0.86 -13.96
C LYS A 36 -7.24 1.89 -12.87
N THR A 37 -8.36 1.75 -12.16
CA THR A 37 -8.71 2.64 -11.04
C THR A 37 -7.65 2.55 -9.94
N MET A 38 -7.23 1.35 -9.51
CA MET A 38 -6.12 1.20 -8.56
C MET A 38 -4.86 1.92 -9.02
N ALA A 39 -4.49 1.74 -10.30
CA ALA A 39 -3.25 2.27 -10.84
C ALA A 39 -3.15 3.79 -10.73
N VAL A 40 -4.26 4.50 -10.96
CA VAL A 40 -4.34 5.97 -10.82
C VAL A 40 -4.63 6.43 -9.39
N THR A 41 -5.02 5.51 -8.49
CA THR A 41 -5.38 5.82 -7.09
C THR A 41 -4.19 5.70 -6.13
N ILE A 42 -3.40 4.62 -6.26
CA ILE A 42 -2.33 4.32 -5.30
C ILE A 42 -1.02 4.97 -5.76
N HIS A 43 -0.54 4.62 -6.95
CA HIS A 43 0.87 4.84 -7.30
C HIS A 43 1.29 6.31 -7.47
N PRO A 44 0.45 7.24 -7.97
CA PRO A 44 0.82 8.65 -7.99
C PRO A 44 0.92 9.27 -6.58
N HIS A 45 0.30 8.63 -5.59
CA HIS A 45 0.09 9.19 -4.26
C HIS A 45 0.94 8.52 -3.18
N PHE A 46 1.37 7.27 -3.40
CA PHE A 46 2.09 6.48 -2.41
C PHE A 46 3.35 7.18 -1.90
N THR A 47 4.18 7.69 -2.82
CA THR A 47 5.36 8.50 -2.50
C THR A 47 5.02 9.75 -1.69
N VAL A 48 3.88 10.41 -1.98
CA VAL A 48 3.44 11.61 -1.23
C VAL A 48 3.05 11.23 0.20
N TRP A 49 2.39 10.09 0.39
CA TRP A 49 2.02 9.60 1.72
C TRP A 49 3.26 9.27 2.56
N LEU A 50 4.23 8.56 1.99
CA LEU A 50 5.52 8.27 2.64
C LEU A 50 6.30 9.55 2.97
N ALA A 51 6.40 10.48 2.02
CA ALA A 51 7.06 11.77 2.25
C ALA A 51 6.38 12.57 3.38
N SER A 52 5.04 12.50 3.47
CA SER A 52 4.29 13.16 4.55
C SER A 52 4.65 12.60 5.93
N LEU A 53 4.77 11.28 6.06
CA LEU A 53 5.22 10.63 7.30
C LEU A 53 6.65 11.05 7.65
N GLN A 54 7.54 11.09 6.66
CA GLN A 54 8.94 11.49 6.85
C GLN A 54 9.05 12.94 7.35
N LEU A 55 8.29 13.87 6.78
CA LEU A 55 8.26 15.27 7.20
C LEU A 55 7.72 15.42 8.63
N MET A 56 6.78 14.57 9.01
CA MET A 56 6.23 14.48 10.37
C MET A 56 7.10 13.67 11.34
N LYS A 57 8.26 13.17 10.89
CA LYS A 57 9.20 12.36 11.66
C LYS A 57 8.61 11.04 12.20
N VAL A 58 7.70 10.43 11.46
CA VAL A 58 7.10 9.13 11.78
C VAL A 58 7.81 8.01 11.01
N GLY A 59 8.17 6.91 11.69
CA GLY A 59 8.80 5.73 11.07
C GLY A 59 10.32 5.84 10.81
N GLY A 60 10.93 6.94 11.24
CA GLY A 60 12.39 7.10 11.33
C GLY A 60 13.16 6.77 10.05
N LYS A 61 14.22 5.95 10.19
CA LYS A 61 15.08 5.57 9.04
C LYS A 61 14.35 4.71 8.02
N ALA A 62 13.45 3.83 8.47
CA ALA A 62 12.67 2.96 7.58
C ALA A 62 11.81 3.80 6.63
N MET A 63 11.15 4.83 7.15
CA MET A 63 10.34 5.74 6.34
C MET A 63 11.19 6.52 5.32
N LYS A 64 12.34 7.06 5.75
CA LYS A 64 13.25 7.77 4.85
C LYS A 64 13.74 6.87 3.72
N HIS A 65 14.08 5.62 4.03
CA HIS A 65 14.58 4.66 3.05
C HIS A 65 13.50 4.31 2.03
N ASN A 66 12.30 3.95 2.51
CA ASN A 66 11.17 3.60 1.65
C ASN A 66 10.79 4.77 0.72
N ALA A 67 10.64 5.99 1.27
CA ALA A 67 10.35 7.17 0.46
C ALA A 67 11.44 7.47 -0.60
N PHE A 68 12.69 7.10 -0.34
CA PHE A 68 13.78 7.24 -1.30
C PHE A 68 13.67 6.21 -2.43
N GLU A 69 13.45 4.94 -2.10
CA GLU A 69 13.32 3.87 -3.10
C GLU A 69 12.11 4.08 -4.01
N GLU A 70 10.99 4.57 -3.48
CA GLU A 70 9.81 4.92 -4.28
C GLU A 70 10.08 5.99 -5.36
N VAL A 71 10.98 6.94 -5.05
CA VAL A 71 11.34 8.04 -5.96
C VAL A 71 12.44 7.64 -6.94
N PHE A 72 13.47 6.93 -6.47
CA PHE A 72 14.70 6.70 -7.22
C PHE A 72 14.89 5.26 -7.69
N GLY A 73 14.07 4.34 -7.19
CA GLY A 73 14.29 2.90 -7.31
C GLY A 73 15.36 2.39 -6.35
N THR A 74 15.56 1.09 -6.40
CA THR A 74 16.63 0.38 -5.71
C THR A 74 17.91 0.37 -6.55
N ASN A 75 19.06 0.28 -5.88
CA ASN A 75 20.33 0.06 -6.57
C ASN A 75 20.44 -1.35 -7.20
N VAL A 76 19.56 -2.27 -6.83
CA VAL A 76 19.60 -3.67 -7.28
C VAL A 76 19.00 -3.81 -8.68
N PHE A 77 17.87 -3.16 -8.93
CA PHE A 77 17.18 -3.25 -10.21
C PHE A 77 17.39 -2.02 -11.11
N ASN A 78 17.85 -0.89 -10.55
CA ASN A 78 17.97 0.38 -11.27
C ASN A 78 16.68 0.69 -12.07
N GLU A 79 15.54 0.43 -11.43
CA GLU A 79 14.23 0.39 -12.05
C GLU A 79 13.61 1.78 -12.22
N GLY A 80 14.17 2.78 -11.52
CA GLY A 80 13.65 4.13 -11.46
C GLY A 80 12.42 4.27 -10.55
N PRO A 81 11.64 5.36 -10.68
CA PRO A 81 10.50 5.61 -9.80
C PRO A 81 9.42 4.53 -9.92
N HIS A 82 8.94 4.02 -8.79
CA HIS A 82 7.93 2.95 -8.76
C HIS A 82 6.60 3.39 -9.40
N SER A 83 6.25 4.67 -9.28
CA SER A 83 5.10 5.26 -9.98
C SER A 83 5.20 5.13 -11.51
N GLN A 84 6.39 5.26 -12.10
CA GLN A 84 6.60 5.09 -13.54
C GLN A 84 6.49 3.62 -13.96
N LEU A 85 6.99 2.71 -13.12
CA LEU A 85 6.86 1.27 -13.35
C LEU A 85 5.39 0.83 -13.32
N ALA A 86 4.64 1.31 -12.33
CA ALA A 86 3.21 1.05 -12.25
C ALA A 86 2.49 1.55 -13.51
N LEU A 87 2.72 2.79 -13.94
CA LEU A 87 2.13 3.32 -15.18
C LEU A 87 2.52 2.48 -16.40
N LYS A 88 3.78 2.04 -16.51
CA LYS A 88 4.25 1.17 -17.59
C LYS A 88 3.54 -0.18 -17.60
N THR A 89 3.30 -0.77 -16.42
CA THR A 89 2.59 -2.04 -16.28
C THR A 89 1.10 -1.88 -16.60
N PHE A 90 0.40 -0.97 -15.90
CA PHE A 90 -1.07 -0.87 -16.01
C PHE A 90 -1.57 -0.22 -17.30
N ARG A 91 -0.77 0.59 -18.01
CA ARG A 91 -1.18 1.13 -19.34
C ARG A 91 -1.43 0.03 -20.39
N GLN A 92 -0.91 -1.19 -20.18
CA GLN A 92 -1.20 -2.36 -21.04
C GLN A 92 -2.68 -2.76 -21.00
N LEU A 93 -3.42 -2.32 -19.97
CA LEU A 93 -4.87 -2.50 -19.87
C LEU A 93 -5.67 -1.55 -20.78
N GLY A 94 -5.00 -0.67 -21.53
CA GLY A 94 -5.61 0.32 -22.39
C GLY A 94 -5.76 1.70 -21.72
N PRO A 95 -6.40 2.66 -22.40
CA PRO A 95 -6.48 4.03 -21.92
C PRO A 95 -7.28 4.12 -20.61
N TYR A 96 -6.87 5.07 -19.76
CA TYR A 96 -7.61 5.49 -18.58
C TYR A 96 -8.76 6.42 -19.01
N THR A 97 -9.94 6.23 -18.43
CA THR A 97 -11.11 7.07 -18.67
C THR A 97 -11.31 8.05 -17.53
N ILE A 98 -12.17 9.06 -17.73
CA ILE A 98 -12.48 10.05 -16.69
C ILE A 98 -13.10 9.39 -15.45
N GLU A 99 -13.91 8.35 -15.66
CA GLU A 99 -14.55 7.58 -14.59
C GLU A 99 -13.52 6.90 -13.68
N ASN A 100 -12.37 6.45 -14.22
CA ASN A 100 -11.30 5.92 -13.38
C ASN A 100 -10.74 6.99 -12.42
N TYR A 101 -10.61 8.24 -12.88
CA TYR A 101 -10.12 9.36 -12.06
C TYR A 101 -11.17 9.83 -11.05
N GLU A 102 -12.45 9.83 -11.40
CA GLU A 102 -13.53 10.21 -10.48
C GLU A 102 -13.64 9.22 -9.32
N ARG A 103 -13.63 7.90 -9.61
CA ARG A 103 -13.60 6.84 -8.58
C ARG A 103 -12.38 6.97 -7.65
N CYS A 104 -11.24 7.36 -8.22
CA CYS A 104 -9.99 7.59 -7.50
C CYS A 104 -10.12 8.75 -6.49
N GLN A 105 -10.71 9.89 -6.87
CA GLN A 105 -10.80 11.06 -6.00
C GLN A 105 -11.51 10.77 -4.67
N ASP A 106 -12.60 10.01 -4.70
CA ASP A 106 -13.34 9.68 -3.49
C ASP A 106 -12.55 8.75 -2.56
N ALA A 107 -11.89 7.73 -3.12
CA ALA A 107 -11.03 6.82 -2.37
C ALA A 107 -9.86 7.56 -1.70
N ILE A 108 -9.19 8.42 -2.47
CA ILE A 108 -8.01 9.18 -2.04
C ILE A 108 -8.34 10.24 -1.00
N LYS A 109 -9.49 10.93 -1.13
CA LYS A 109 -9.91 11.99 -0.20
C LYS A 109 -9.94 11.49 1.25
N ASN A 110 -10.32 10.23 1.46
CA ASN A 110 -10.29 9.62 2.78
C ASN A 110 -8.88 9.39 3.31
N ILE A 111 -7.91 9.04 2.45
CA ILE A 111 -6.50 8.93 2.85
C ILE A 111 -5.94 10.29 3.23
N TYR A 112 -6.14 11.34 2.41
CA TYR A 112 -5.60 12.67 2.69
C TYR A 112 -6.16 13.34 3.94
N ARG A 113 -7.35 12.94 4.41
CA ARG A 113 -7.88 13.36 5.74
C ARG A 113 -7.02 12.87 6.91
N ASN A 114 -6.10 11.94 6.69
CA ASN A 114 -5.14 11.46 7.68
C ASN A 114 -3.75 12.08 7.52
N VAL A 115 -3.52 12.89 6.49
CA VAL A 115 -2.27 13.66 6.27
C VAL A 115 -2.31 14.93 7.11
N ASN A 116 -2.24 14.76 8.43
CA ASN A 116 -2.16 15.85 9.40
C ASN A 116 -1.60 15.34 10.74
N PRO A 117 -1.13 16.22 11.64
CA PRO A 117 -0.47 15.80 12.88
C PRO A 117 -1.29 14.89 13.79
N GLU A 118 -2.62 15.04 13.84
CA GLU A 118 -3.48 14.28 14.75
C GLU A 118 -3.69 12.83 14.28
N LYS A 119 -3.67 12.61 12.97
CA LYS A 119 -4.00 11.33 12.34
C LYS A 119 -2.84 10.67 11.60
N ILE A 120 -1.65 11.26 11.68
CA ILE A 120 -0.48 10.76 10.94
C ILE A 120 -0.12 9.31 11.27
N ASN A 121 -0.36 8.88 12.51
CA ASN A 121 -0.16 7.49 12.93
C ASN A 121 -1.16 6.52 12.28
N VAL A 122 -2.37 6.97 11.99
CA VAL A 122 -3.37 6.19 11.24
C VAL A 122 -2.88 5.99 9.81
N LEU A 123 -2.35 7.05 9.17
CA LEU A 123 -1.72 6.95 7.85
C LEU A 123 -0.52 5.98 7.88
N TYR A 124 0.31 6.03 8.93
CA TYR A 124 1.45 5.11 9.04
C TYR A 124 1.00 3.64 9.14
N ALA A 125 -0.01 3.33 9.96
CA ALA A 125 -0.57 1.99 10.03
C ALA A 125 -1.20 1.54 8.70
N PHE A 126 -1.88 2.45 7.98
CA PHE A 126 -2.37 2.18 6.63
C PHE A 126 -1.23 1.83 5.65
N LEU A 127 -0.11 2.54 5.68
CA LEU A 127 1.02 2.22 4.81
C LEU A 127 1.69 0.90 5.21
N ILE A 128 1.83 0.59 6.51
CA ILE A 128 2.27 -0.75 6.95
C ILE A 128 1.39 -1.84 6.31
N CYS A 129 0.08 -1.64 6.32
CA CYS A 129 -0.87 -2.53 5.67
C CYS A 129 -0.59 -2.66 4.17
N CYS A 130 -0.40 -1.56 3.44
CA CYS A 130 -0.08 -1.58 2.00
C CYS A 130 1.21 -2.35 1.68
N GLU A 131 2.29 -2.08 2.41
CA GLU A 131 3.59 -2.75 2.21
C GLU A 131 3.48 -4.26 2.46
N LEU A 132 2.76 -4.66 3.50
CA LEU A 132 2.55 -6.09 3.80
C LEU A 132 1.62 -6.77 2.80
N ALA A 133 0.72 -6.01 2.16
CA ALA A 133 -0.26 -6.55 1.23
C ALA A 133 0.34 -6.94 -0.11
N SER A 134 1.43 -6.29 -0.56
CA SER A 134 2.05 -6.56 -1.86
C SER A 134 2.45 -8.03 -2.03
N PHE A 135 2.85 -8.70 -0.93
CA PHE A 135 3.14 -10.13 -0.91
C PHE A 135 1.90 -11.01 -1.11
N LEU A 136 0.73 -10.55 -0.66
CA LEU A 136 -0.52 -11.29 -0.71
C LEU A 136 -1.36 -10.97 -1.96
N PHE A 137 -0.90 -10.10 -2.85
CA PHE A 137 -1.59 -9.78 -4.10
C PHE A 137 -1.15 -10.69 -5.28
N ILE A 138 -0.90 -11.98 -5.04
CA ILE A 138 -0.56 -12.92 -6.12
C ILE A 138 -1.70 -13.06 -7.15
N ASP A 139 -2.96 -13.04 -6.70
CA ASP A 139 -4.14 -13.06 -7.57
C ASP A 139 -4.19 -11.84 -8.51
N PHE A 140 -3.54 -10.75 -8.10
CA PHE A 140 -3.46 -9.52 -8.86
C PHE A 140 -2.57 -9.69 -10.08
N LYS A 141 -1.40 -10.32 -9.88
CA LYS A 141 -0.48 -10.69 -10.97
C LYS A 141 -1.18 -11.66 -11.93
N ASP A 142 -1.88 -12.66 -11.42
CA ASP A 142 -2.63 -13.62 -12.24
C ASP A 142 -3.77 -12.97 -13.04
N ALA A 143 -4.50 -12.03 -12.45
CA ALA A 143 -5.56 -11.29 -13.14
C ALA A 143 -5.00 -10.42 -14.28
N LEU A 144 -3.87 -9.76 -14.06
CA LEU A 144 -3.20 -8.96 -15.09
C LEU A 144 -2.74 -9.82 -16.27
N ILE A 145 -2.15 -11.00 -16.01
CA ILE A 145 -1.77 -11.97 -17.05
C ILE A 145 -2.99 -12.38 -17.88
N LYS A 146 -4.10 -12.73 -17.23
CA LYS A 146 -5.35 -13.09 -17.91
C LYS A 146 -5.91 -11.96 -18.78
N LEU A 147 -5.65 -10.72 -18.41
CA LEU A 147 -6.07 -9.52 -19.16
C LEU A 147 -5.08 -9.11 -20.25
N GLY A 148 -4.00 -9.87 -20.45
CA GLY A 148 -3.03 -9.69 -21.53
C GLY A 148 -1.85 -8.77 -21.18
N VAL A 149 -1.63 -8.48 -19.90
CA VAL A 149 -0.45 -7.73 -19.44
C VAL A 149 0.77 -8.65 -19.47
N GLN A 150 1.83 -8.21 -20.15
CA GLN A 150 3.04 -9.00 -20.36
C GLN A 150 4.20 -8.49 -19.48
N ASP A 151 4.36 -7.17 -19.38
CA ASP A 151 5.38 -6.56 -18.52
C ASP A 151 4.85 -6.41 -17.08
N LEU A 152 5.29 -7.32 -16.23
CA LEU A 152 4.95 -7.40 -14.79
C LEU A 152 6.13 -7.03 -13.90
N PHE A 153 7.17 -6.38 -14.44
CA PHE A 153 8.39 -6.06 -13.70
C PHE A 153 8.11 -5.25 -12.43
N TYR A 154 7.08 -4.41 -12.44
CA TYR A 154 6.57 -3.70 -11.26
C TYR A 154 6.34 -4.63 -10.04
N PHE A 155 5.76 -5.82 -10.26
CA PHE A 155 5.50 -6.79 -9.20
C PHE A 155 6.77 -7.49 -8.72
N ASP A 156 7.71 -7.76 -9.62
CA ASP A 156 8.95 -8.43 -9.25
C ASP A 156 9.81 -7.53 -8.35
N VAL A 157 9.78 -6.21 -8.59
CA VAL A 157 10.40 -5.21 -7.70
C VAL A 157 9.76 -5.24 -6.31
N HIS A 158 8.42 -5.21 -6.21
CA HIS A 158 7.73 -5.20 -4.92
C HIS A 158 7.86 -6.53 -4.16
N LEU A 159 7.85 -7.68 -4.84
CA LEU A 159 8.07 -8.98 -4.19
C LEU A 159 9.45 -9.07 -3.51
N GLN A 160 10.45 -8.36 -4.04
CA GLN A 160 11.75 -8.27 -3.41
C GLN A 160 11.80 -7.20 -2.30
N ALA A 161 11.32 -5.99 -2.60
CA ALA A 161 11.37 -4.85 -1.69
C ALA A 161 10.50 -5.07 -0.43
N ASP A 162 9.40 -5.79 -0.57
CA ASP A 162 8.39 -6.00 0.49
C ASP A 162 8.39 -7.44 0.99
N ASN A 163 9.53 -8.12 0.88
CA ASN A 163 9.67 -9.49 1.34
C ASN A 163 9.37 -9.64 2.84
N LEU A 164 8.96 -10.85 3.26
CA LEU A 164 8.50 -11.10 4.63
C LEU A 164 9.61 -11.26 5.69
N ILE A 165 10.88 -11.15 5.30
CA ILE A 165 12.03 -11.30 6.19
C ILE A 165 12.52 -9.93 6.64
N ASP A 166 12.78 -9.04 5.69
CA ASP A 166 13.36 -7.71 5.94
C ASP A 166 12.82 -6.61 5.03
N GLY A 167 11.72 -6.85 4.31
CA GLY A 167 11.11 -5.85 3.44
C GLY A 167 10.49 -4.66 4.16
N HIS A 168 10.03 -3.67 3.39
CA HIS A 168 9.55 -2.37 3.90
C HIS A 168 8.52 -2.49 5.01
N GLY A 169 7.47 -3.30 4.83
CA GLY A 169 6.43 -3.49 5.85
C GLY A 169 6.98 -4.05 7.16
N ILE A 170 7.95 -4.97 7.10
CA ILE A 170 8.61 -5.54 8.28
C ILE A 170 9.48 -4.50 8.98
N GLN A 171 10.23 -3.69 8.22
CA GLN A 171 11.04 -2.60 8.77
C GLN A 171 10.17 -1.54 9.45
N MET A 172 9.04 -1.18 8.84
CA MET A 172 8.08 -0.24 9.40
C MET A 172 7.41 -0.78 10.68
N LEU A 173 7.05 -2.06 10.72
CA LEU A 173 6.57 -2.73 11.94
C LEU A 173 7.62 -2.73 13.06
N LYS A 174 8.89 -2.92 12.75
CA LYS A 174 9.99 -2.83 13.74
C LYS A 174 10.13 -1.41 14.28
N ALA A 175 10.07 -0.40 13.41
CA ALA A 175 10.15 1.01 13.77
C ALA A 175 8.94 1.50 14.58
N LEU A 176 7.78 0.84 14.47
CA LEU A 176 6.59 1.18 15.26
C LEU A 176 6.87 1.20 16.77
N LYS A 177 7.69 0.26 17.26
CA LYS A 177 8.03 0.10 18.68
C LYS A 177 8.97 1.17 19.21
N THR A 178 9.74 1.83 18.35
CA THR A 178 10.82 2.75 18.76
C THR A 178 10.54 4.19 18.37
N ASP A 179 9.80 4.40 17.29
CA ASP A 179 9.74 5.71 16.61
C ASP A 179 8.32 6.31 16.61
N THR A 180 7.35 5.67 17.28
CA THR A 180 5.97 6.15 17.31
C THR A 180 5.32 6.00 18.69
N ASN A 181 4.47 6.96 19.06
CA ASN A 181 3.55 6.85 20.19
C ASN A 181 2.18 6.32 19.73
N MET A 182 2.16 5.39 18.76
CA MET A 182 0.92 4.91 18.16
C MET A 182 0.11 4.08 19.17
N THR A 183 -1.18 4.40 19.29
CA THR A 183 -2.12 3.61 20.08
C THR A 183 -2.71 2.47 19.26
N ILE A 184 -3.15 1.39 19.93
CA ILE A 184 -3.88 0.27 19.30
C ILE A 184 -5.11 0.78 18.52
N SER A 185 -5.82 1.78 19.05
CA SER A 185 -6.96 2.40 18.37
C SER A 185 -6.58 3.03 17.04
N GLN A 186 -5.47 3.77 16.98
CA GLN A 186 -4.96 4.34 15.73
C GLN A 186 -4.52 3.27 14.73
N PHE A 187 -3.89 2.19 15.21
CA PHE A 187 -3.51 1.08 14.33
C PHE A 187 -4.73 0.40 13.73
N ASN A 188 -5.74 0.09 14.55
CA ASN A 188 -7.01 -0.48 14.10
C ASN A 188 -7.73 0.44 13.10
N GLN A 189 -7.64 1.76 13.27
CA GLN A 189 -8.14 2.72 12.28
C GLN A 189 -7.35 2.65 10.96
N GLY A 190 -6.04 2.41 11.01
CA GLY A 190 -5.21 2.21 9.81
C GLY A 190 -5.59 0.95 9.03
N ILE A 191 -5.84 -0.17 9.73
CA ILE A 191 -6.36 -1.40 9.12
C ILE A 191 -7.73 -1.13 8.48
N GLN A 192 -8.64 -0.45 9.18
CA GLN A 192 -9.94 -0.09 8.62
C GLN A 192 -9.80 0.78 7.37
N LEU A 193 -8.91 1.78 7.41
CA LEU A 193 -8.65 2.67 6.29
C LEU A 193 -8.16 1.88 5.06
N PHE A 194 -7.32 0.87 5.27
CA PHE A 194 -6.89 -0.05 4.20
C PHE A 194 -8.07 -0.82 3.61
N VAL A 195 -8.89 -1.44 4.47
CA VAL A 195 -10.05 -2.23 4.05
C VAL A 195 -11.04 -1.38 3.24
N ASP A 196 -11.36 -0.19 3.73
CA ASP A 196 -12.28 0.73 3.07
C ASP A 196 -11.74 1.21 1.72
N PHE A 197 -10.44 1.53 1.67
CA PHE A 197 -9.77 2.01 0.47
C PHE A 197 -9.75 0.95 -0.63
N PHE A 198 -9.24 -0.25 -0.37
CA PHE A 198 -9.23 -1.33 -1.37
C PHE A 198 -10.64 -1.83 -1.69
N GLY A 199 -11.54 -1.84 -0.70
CA GLY A 199 -12.95 -2.15 -0.91
C GLY A 199 -13.62 -1.21 -1.91
N SER A 200 -13.36 0.11 -1.82
CA SER A 200 -13.91 1.10 -2.76
C SER A 200 -13.43 0.92 -4.21
N ILE A 201 -12.25 0.34 -4.40
CA ILE A 201 -11.68 0.07 -5.72
C ILE A 201 -12.22 -1.24 -6.28
N PHE A 202 -12.25 -2.31 -5.47
CA PHE A 202 -12.39 -3.68 -5.98
C PHE A 202 -13.74 -4.35 -5.72
N LYS A 203 -14.58 -3.86 -4.81
CA LYS A 203 -15.89 -4.48 -4.54
C LYS A 203 -17.01 -3.97 -5.46
N ASN A 204 -16.68 -3.06 -6.37
CA ASN A 204 -17.58 -2.50 -7.38
C ASN A 204 -17.46 -3.24 -8.72
#